data_AF-A0A8X7U5Z2-F1
#
_entry.id   AF-A0A8X7U5Z2-F1
#
_cell.length_a   1.000
_cell.length_b   1.000
_cell.length_c   1.000
_cell.angle_alpha   90.00
_cell.angle_beta   90.00
_cell.angle_gamma   90.00
#
_symmetry.space_group_name_H-M   'P 1'
#
loop_
_entity.id
_entity.type
_entity.pdbx_description
1 polymer ?
#
loop_
_entity_poly.entity_id
_entity_poly.type
_entity_poly.pdbx_seq_one_letter_code
_entity_poly.pdbx_strand_id
1 'polypeptide(L)'
;MSSEILHPLQEIASQTTGIPTRCNCGEAVNRFTSKQFKTRRLFHCCPLGSQKDKTHLFKWTDKSVVEEIEDFQDLFDVLLVDNSEFQKSVRAGEAMMTRHESRIQEMENAMCHYEEKTSECIRELRGIKALFVCCLVMVFLYHIYA
;
A
#
# COMPACT_ATOMS: atom_id res chain seq x y z
N MET A 1 -25.46 -43.71 -37.19
CA MET A 1 -24.72 -43.77 -38.47
C MET A 1 -23.34 -43.21 -38.21
N SER A 2 -22.33 -44.07 -38.39
CA SER A 2 -20.87 -43.89 -38.54
C SER A 2 -20.16 -42.91 -37.58
N SER A 3 -19.39 -43.40 -36.59
CA SER A 3 -18.01 -43.87 -36.73
C SER A 3 -17.14 -42.94 -37.57
N GLU A 4 -16.32 -42.08 -36.95
CA GLU A 4 -15.05 -41.63 -37.53
C GLU A 4 -14.22 -40.80 -36.54
N ILE A 5 -13.09 -41.41 -36.14
CA ILE A 5 -11.76 -40.82 -35.96
C ILE A 5 -11.57 -39.76 -34.85
N LEU A 6 -10.94 -40.25 -33.77
CA LEU A 6 -10.26 -39.50 -32.73
C LEU A 6 -8.88 -39.04 -33.24
N HIS A 7 -8.78 -37.79 -33.71
CA HIS A 7 -7.52 -37.04 -33.83
C HIS A 7 -7.68 -35.71 -33.07
N PRO A 8 -6.59 -35.15 -32.50
CA PRO A 8 -6.68 -34.15 -31.45
C PRO A 8 -7.29 -32.86 -32.03
N LEU A 9 -8.41 -32.45 -31.44
CA LEU A 9 -9.05 -31.19 -31.79
C LEU A 9 -8.06 -30.06 -31.54
N GLN A 10 -7.66 -29.42 -32.64
CA GLN A 10 -6.73 -28.33 -32.63
C GLN A 10 -7.36 -27.17 -31.85
N GLU A 11 -6.80 -26.92 -30.67
CA GLU A 11 -7.19 -25.87 -29.75
C GLU A 11 -7.13 -24.53 -30.48
N ILE A 12 -8.23 -23.78 -30.46
CA ILE A 12 -8.20 -22.39 -30.94
C ILE A 12 -7.72 -21.58 -29.75
N ALA A 13 -6.58 -20.92 -29.90
CA ALA A 13 -6.06 -20.01 -28.90
C ALA A 13 -7.15 -18.96 -28.59
N SER A 14 -7.76 -19.07 -27.41
CA SER A 14 -8.46 -17.94 -26.83
C SER A 14 -7.44 -16.83 -26.65
N GLN A 15 -7.78 -15.60 -27.05
CA GLN A 15 -6.90 -14.44 -26.81
C GLN A 15 -6.71 -14.15 -25.31
N THR A 16 -7.54 -14.75 -24.44
CA THR A 16 -7.50 -14.57 -22.99
C THR A 16 -6.83 -15.76 -22.32
N THR A 17 -5.86 -15.48 -21.43
CA THR A 17 -5.31 -16.44 -20.48
C THR A 17 -6.38 -16.83 -19.44
N GLY A 18 -6.16 -17.94 -18.75
CA GLY A 18 -6.97 -18.33 -17.60
C GLY A 18 -8.31 -19.00 -17.95
N ILE A 19 -9.27 -18.98 -17.01
CA ILE A 19 -10.58 -19.61 -17.15
C ILE A 19 -11.49 -18.75 -18.01
N PRO A 20 -11.91 -19.24 -19.21
CA PRO A 20 -12.72 -18.43 -20.10
C PRO A 20 -14.17 -18.34 -19.59
N THR A 21 -14.69 -17.12 -19.55
CA THR A 21 -16.09 -16.83 -19.18
C THR A 21 -16.97 -16.54 -20.40
N ARG A 22 -16.38 -16.02 -21.48
CA ARG A 22 -17.08 -15.67 -22.73
C ARG A 22 -16.32 -16.15 -23.97
N CYS A 23 -17.07 -16.47 -25.01
CA CYS A 23 -16.54 -16.74 -26.34
C CYS A 23 -16.36 -15.44 -27.13
N ASN A 24 -15.54 -15.47 -28.18
CA ASN A 24 -15.38 -14.35 -29.12
C ASN A 24 -16.70 -13.88 -29.78
N CYS A 25 -17.74 -14.72 -29.79
CA CYS A 25 -19.07 -14.37 -30.28
C CYS A 25 -19.98 -13.71 -29.23
N GLY A 26 -19.48 -13.46 -28.02
CA GLY A 26 -20.22 -12.85 -26.90
C GLY A 26 -20.93 -13.84 -25.97
N GLU A 27 -21.16 -15.06 -26.43
CA GLU A 27 -21.87 -16.10 -25.66
C GLU A 27 -21.11 -16.57 -24.41
N ALA A 28 -21.87 -16.94 -23.39
CA ALA A 28 -21.33 -17.53 -22.17
C ALA A 28 -20.75 -18.92 -22.46
N VAL A 29 -19.60 -19.20 -21.86
CA VAL A 29 -18.88 -20.46 -22.06
C VAL A 29 -19.39 -21.50 -21.08
N ASN A 30 -19.62 -22.72 -21.58
CA ASN A 30 -20.06 -23.84 -20.76
C ASN A 30 -18.90 -24.82 -20.52
N ARG A 31 -18.95 -25.51 -19.38
CA ARG A 31 -17.98 -26.56 -19.02
C ARG A 31 -18.59 -27.93 -19.27
N PHE A 32 -17.81 -28.78 -19.93
CA PHE A 32 -18.24 -30.13 -20.31
C PHE A 32 -17.18 -31.16 -19.95
N THR A 33 -17.60 -32.42 -19.90
CA THR A 33 -16.73 -33.57 -19.66
C THR A 33 -16.61 -34.40 -20.93
N SER A 34 -15.39 -34.79 -21.31
CA SER A 34 -15.18 -35.64 -22.48
C SER A 34 -15.88 -37.00 -22.31
N LYS A 35 -16.54 -37.48 -23.38
CA LYS A 35 -17.33 -38.73 -23.35
C LYS A 35 -16.49 -40.02 -23.27
N GLN A 36 -15.18 -39.93 -23.47
CA GLN A 36 -14.32 -41.12 -23.53
C GLN A 36 -13.92 -41.60 -22.13
N PHE A 37 -14.23 -42.87 -21.86
CA PHE A 37 -14.07 -43.53 -20.56
C PHE A 37 -12.62 -43.50 -20.02
N LYS A 38 -11.62 -43.40 -20.90
CA LYS A 38 -10.20 -43.34 -20.54
C LYS A 38 -9.69 -41.95 -20.16
N THR A 39 -10.38 -40.87 -20.50
CA THR A 39 -9.84 -39.51 -20.26
C THR A 39 -10.77 -38.56 -19.52
N ARG A 40 -12.11 -38.74 -19.50
CA ARG A 40 -13.13 -37.92 -18.75
C ARG A 40 -12.68 -36.49 -18.41
N ARG A 41 -12.09 -35.79 -19.38
CA ARG A 41 -11.32 -34.57 -19.13
C ARG A 41 -12.26 -33.38 -19.30
N LEU A 42 -12.12 -32.39 -18.44
CA LEU A 42 -12.96 -31.19 -18.47
C LEU A 42 -12.46 -30.22 -19.53
N PHE A 43 -13.39 -29.62 -20.26
CA PHE A 43 -13.11 -28.56 -21.23
C PHE A 43 -14.18 -27.47 -21.19
N HIS A 44 -13.79 -26.29 -21.64
CA HIS A 44 -14.62 -25.12 -21.81
C HIS A 44 -14.94 -24.96 -23.30
N CYS A 45 -16.21 -24.81 -23.67
CA CYS A 45 -16.57 -24.48 -25.06
C CYS A 45 -17.81 -23.59 -25.18
N CYS A 46 -17.89 -22.88 -26.30
CA CYS A 46 -19.08 -22.13 -26.68
C CYS A 46 -20.26 -23.08 -26.96
N PRO A 47 -21.49 -22.78 -26.50
CA PRO A 47 -22.67 -23.57 -26.84
C PRO A 47 -23.05 -23.51 -28.32
N LEU A 48 -22.72 -22.42 -29.02
CA LEU A 48 -22.93 -22.26 -30.46
C LEU A 48 -21.81 -22.88 -31.30
N GLY A 49 -20.71 -23.29 -30.66
CA GLY A 49 -19.56 -23.87 -31.34
C GLY A 49 -19.82 -25.28 -31.84
N SER A 50 -19.14 -25.64 -32.93
CA SER A 50 -19.09 -27.02 -33.41
C SER A 50 -17.65 -27.49 -33.54
N GLN A 51 -17.45 -28.81 -33.57
CA GLN A 51 -16.11 -29.40 -33.72
C GLN A 51 -15.39 -28.95 -35.01
N LYS A 52 -16.16 -28.56 -36.04
CA LYS A 52 -15.65 -28.10 -37.33
C LYS A 52 -15.45 -26.59 -37.37
N ASP A 53 -16.07 -25.87 -36.45
CA ASP A 53 -16.05 -24.43 -36.40
C ASP A 53 -14.92 -23.94 -35.49
N LYS A 54 -13.88 -23.39 -36.13
CA LYS A 54 -12.72 -22.85 -35.43
C LYS A 54 -12.89 -21.41 -34.94
N THR A 55 -14.05 -20.80 -35.15
CA THR A 55 -14.34 -19.43 -34.72
C THR A 55 -14.79 -19.36 -33.26
N HIS A 56 -15.24 -20.49 -32.72
CA HIS A 56 -15.73 -20.59 -31.35
C HIS A 56 -14.72 -21.18 -30.38
N LEU A 57 -14.81 -20.74 -29.14
CA LEU A 57 -13.91 -21.16 -28.07
C LEU A 57 -13.98 -22.68 -27.83
N PHE A 58 -12.80 -23.28 -27.77
CA PHE A 58 -12.55 -24.60 -27.17
C PHE A 58 -11.23 -24.54 -26.40
N LYS A 59 -11.24 -24.84 -25.10
CA LYS A 59 -10.05 -24.81 -24.24
C LYS A 59 -10.11 -25.89 -23.16
N TRP A 60 -9.00 -26.56 -22.88
CA TRP A 60 -8.96 -27.55 -21.79
C TRP A 60 -8.98 -26.87 -20.42
N THR A 61 -9.73 -27.43 -19.47
CA THR A 61 -9.85 -26.86 -18.11
C THR A 61 -8.54 -26.94 -17.36
N ASP A 62 -7.78 -28.03 -17.48
CA ASP A 62 -6.48 -28.15 -16.79
C ASP A 62 -5.47 -27.12 -17.30
N LYS A 63 -5.43 -26.86 -18.61
CA LYS A 63 -4.64 -25.77 -19.18
C LYS A 63 -5.08 -24.41 -18.64
N SER A 64 -6.39 -24.16 -18.64
CA SER A 64 -6.95 -22.88 -18.13
C SER A 64 -6.60 -22.66 -16.66
N VAL A 65 -6.59 -23.72 -15.84
CA VAL A 65 -6.22 -23.65 -14.42
C VAL A 65 -4.73 -23.41 -14.23
N VAL A 66 -3.86 -24.02 -15.06
CA VAL A 66 -2.42 -23.74 -15.03
C VAL A 66 -2.16 -22.28 -15.34
N GLU A 67 -2.78 -21.74 -16.40
CA GLU A 67 -2.64 -20.32 -16.75
C GLU A 67 -3.13 -19.39 -15.63
N GLU A 68 -4.25 -19.69 -14.96
CA GLU A 68 -4.68 -18.90 -13.78
C GLU A 68 -3.63 -18.95 -12.66
N ILE A 69 -3.07 -20.12 -12.38
CA ILE A 69 -2.07 -20.29 -11.33
C ILE A 69 -0.79 -19.51 -11.67
N GLU A 70 -0.38 -19.48 -12.93
CA GLU A 70 0.76 -18.68 -13.42
C GLU A 70 0.46 -17.19 -13.28
N ASP A 71 -0.70 -16.72 -13.74
CA ASP A 71 -1.14 -15.32 -13.60
C ASP A 71 -1.20 -14.89 -12.11
N PHE A 72 -1.63 -15.79 -11.22
CA PHE A 72 -1.64 -15.55 -9.77
C PHE A 72 -0.23 -15.50 -9.16
N GLN A 73 0.71 -16.32 -9.63
CA GLN A 73 2.10 -16.28 -9.16
C GLN A 73 2.76 -14.95 -9.53
N ASP A 74 2.58 -14.50 -10.77
CA ASP A 74 3.12 -13.22 -11.24
C ASP A 74 2.58 -12.05 -10.40
N LEU A 75 1.27 -12.04 -10.12
CA LEU A 75 0.66 -11.02 -9.27
C LEU A 75 1.19 -11.08 -7.83
N PHE A 76 1.38 -12.28 -7.29
CA PHE A 76 1.89 -12.46 -5.94
C PHE A 76 3.34 -11.99 -5.81
N ASP A 77 4.19 -12.26 -6.81
CA ASP A 77 5.58 -11.81 -6.85
C ASP A 77 5.69 -10.29 -6.88
N VAL A 78 4.87 -9.62 -7.69
CA VAL A 78 4.77 -8.14 -7.69
C VAL A 78 4.37 -7.63 -6.30
N LEU A 79 3.34 -8.24 -5.70
CA LEU A 79 2.88 -7.84 -4.38
C LEU A 79 3.94 -8.03 -3.29
N LEU A 80 4.73 -9.10 -3.36
CA LEU A 80 5.85 -9.34 -2.43
C LEU A 80 6.93 -8.27 -2.55
N VAL A 81 7.30 -7.88 -3.77
CA VAL A 81 8.27 -6.81 -4.02
C VAL A 81 7.74 -5.50 -3.46
N ASP A 82 6.52 -5.11 -3.81
CA ASP A 82 5.89 -3.87 -3.34
C ASP A 82 5.78 -3.83 -1.80
N ASN A 83 5.41 -4.96 -1.18
CA ASN A 83 5.34 -5.05 0.27
C ASN A 83 6.72 -4.86 0.91
N SER A 84 7.77 -5.44 0.31
CA SER A 84 9.14 -5.28 0.80
C SER A 84 9.62 -3.83 0.70
N GLU A 85 9.24 -3.11 -0.36
CA GLU A 85 9.58 -1.70 -0.56
C GLU A 85 8.80 -0.82 0.42
N PHE A 86 7.51 -1.10 0.60
CA PHE A 86 6.67 -0.43 1.59
C PHE A 86 7.22 -0.62 3.01
N GLN A 87 7.65 -1.84 3.37
CA GLN A 87 8.27 -2.08 4.69
C GLN A 87 9.57 -1.28 4.88
N LYS A 88 10.39 -1.12 3.84
CA LYS A 88 11.60 -0.28 3.91
C LYS A 88 11.25 1.19 4.11
N SER A 89 10.26 1.70 3.40
CA SER A 89 9.82 3.10 3.53
C SER A 89 9.21 3.39 4.90
N VAL A 90 8.40 2.47 5.43
CA VAL A 90 7.85 2.55 6.79
C VAL A 90 8.97 2.61 7.83
N ARG A 91 9.95 1.69 7.76
CA ARG A 91 11.09 1.70 8.70
C ARG A 91 11.92 2.97 8.63
N ALA A 92 12.14 3.51 7.42
CA ALA A 92 12.83 4.78 7.24
C ALA A 92 12.04 5.95 7.86
N GLY A 93 10.71 5.94 7.70
CA GLY A 93 9.80 6.90 8.32
C GLY A 93 9.82 6.83 9.85
N GLU A 94 9.77 5.62 10.42
CA GLU A 94 9.88 5.39 11.86
C GLU A 94 11.19 5.96 12.43
N ALA A 95 12.33 5.65 11.80
CA ALA A 95 13.63 6.16 12.21
C ALA A 95 13.71 7.71 12.16
N MET A 96 13.11 8.31 11.13
CA MET A 96 13.03 9.77 11.02
C MET A 96 12.14 10.36 12.11
N MET A 97 11.02 9.71 12.43
CA MET A 97 10.10 10.16 13.47
C MET A 97 10.75 10.13 14.85
N THR A 98 11.45 9.05 15.20
CA THR A 98 12.23 8.96 16.46
C THR A 98 13.29 10.07 16.55
N ARG A 99 13.95 10.40 15.43
CA ARG A 99 14.91 11.51 15.39
C ARG A 99 14.24 12.87 15.57
N HIS A 100 13.04 13.05 15.01
CA HIS A 100 12.29 14.28 15.20
C HIS A 100 11.81 14.43 16.65
N GLU A 101 11.35 13.35 17.27
CA GLU A 101 10.96 13.30 18.67
C GLU A 101 12.12 13.71 19.59
N SER A 102 13.32 13.16 19.38
CA SER A 102 14.50 13.55 20.17
C SER A 102 14.86 15.03 20.01
N ARG A 103 14.78 15.57 18.78
CA ARG A 103 15.05 17.00 18.51
C ARG A 103 14.00 17.93 19.13
N ILE A 104 12.74 17.51 19.14
CA ILE A 104 11.67 18.24 19.82
C ILE A 104 11.97 18.29 21.31
N GLN A 105 12.31 17.15 21.91
CA GLN A 105 12.65 17.10 23.33
C GLN A 105 13.86 17.98 23.69
N GLU A 106 14.91 17.98 22.87
CA GLU A 106 16.07 18.87 23.04
C GLU A 106 15.67 20.35 23.00
N MET A 107 14.78 20.70 22.06
CA MET A 107 14.32 22.08 21.89
C MET A 107 13.40 22.51 23.04
N GLU A 108 12.52 21.64 23.51
CA GLU A 108 11.69 21.88 24.71
C GLU A 108 12.57 22.12 25.94
N ASN A 109 13.60 21.29 26.15
CA ASN A 109 14.54 21.47 27.25
C ASN A 109 15.27 22.82 27.16
N ALA A 110 15.71 23.21 25.96
CA ALA A 110 16.33 24.51 25.75
C ALA A 110 15.36 25.67 26.02
N MET A 111 14.09 25.55 25.61
CA MET A 111 13.06 26.55 25.88
C MET A 111 12.83 26.72 27.38
N CYS A 112 12.65 25.63 28.15
CA CYS A 112 12.49 25.70 29.60
C CYS A 112 13.67 26.41 30.28
N HIS A 113 14.89 26.15 29.82
CA HIS A 113 16.10 26.83 30.34
C HIS A 113 16.09 28.34 30.06
N TYR A 114 15.65 28.76 28.86
CA TYR A 114 15.53 30.18 28.55
C TYR A 114 14.40 30.87 29.33
N GLU A 115 13.28 30.17 29.55
CA GLU A 115 12.19 30.67 30.39
C GLU A 115 12.66 30.90 31.83
N GLU A 116 13.40 29.96 32.41
CA GLU A 116 13.99 30.09 33.74
C GLU A 116 14.91 31.31 33.83
N LYS A 117 15.86 31.45 32.90
CA LYS A 117 16.75 32.62 32.83
C LYS A 117 16.00 33.94 32.66
N THR A 118 14.95 33.94 31.84
CA THR A 118 14.11 35.13 31.63
C THR A 118 13.40 35.50 32.93
N SER A 119 12.87 34.52 33.66
CA SER A 119 12.22 34.73 34.95
C SER A 119 13.18 35.29 36.02
N GLU A 120 14.43 34.82 36.03
CA GLU A 120 15.47 35.30 36.93
C GLU A 120 15.84 36.76 36.63
N CYS A 121 16.08 37.09 35.36
CA CYS A 121 16.35 38.46 34.90
C CYS A 121 15.21 39.41 35.28
N ILE A 122 13.95 39.01 35.08
CA ILE A 122 12.77 39.81 35.47
C ILE A 122 12.76 40.08 36.99
N ARG A 123 13.13 39.10 37.81
CA ARG A 123 13.21 39.24 39.27
C ARG A 123 14.30 40.23 39.68
N GLU A 124 15.49 40.12 39.10
CA GLU A 124 16.61 41.03 39.38
C GLU A 124 16.28 42.48 38.98
N LEU A 125 15.71 42.67 37.79
CA LEU A 125 15.26 43.99 37.32
C LEU A 125 14.22 44.62 38.25
N ARG A 126 13.29 43.82 38.78
CA ARG A 126 12.31 44.30 39.78
C ARG A 126 13.01 44.76 41.06
N GLY A 127 14.03 44.04 41.51
CA GLY A 127 14.85 44.42 42.66
C GLY A 127 15.59 45.74 42.43
N ILE A 128 16.26 45.89 41.29
CA ILE A 128 16.98 47.12 40.92
C ILE A 128 16.01 48.31 40.83
N LYS A 129 14.83 48.12 40.22
CA LYS A 129 13.80 49.16 40.15
C LYS A 129 13.38 49.62 41.55
N ALA A 130 13.18 48.69 42.49
CA ALA A 130 12.82 49.04 43.87
C ALA A 130 13.93 49.85 44.56
N LEU A 131 15.20 49.43 44.42
CA LEU A 131 16.35 50.16 44.97
C LEU A 131 16.44 51.58 44.40
N PHE A 132 16.28 51.74 43.09
CA PHE A 132 16.31 53.05 42.44
C PHE A 132 15.23 53.99 42.99
N VAL A 133 14.00 53.49 43.16
CA VAL A 133 12.90 54.27 43.76
C VAL A 133 13.23 54.65 45.21
N CYS A 134 13.77 53.73 46.02
CA CYS A 134 14.20 54.04 47.39
C CYS A 134 15.27 55.14 47.42
N CYS A 135 16.27 55.09 46.54
CA CYS A 135 17.29 56.13 46.44
C CYS A 135 16.69 57.50 46.11
N LEU A 136 15.77 57.56 45.14
CA LEU A 136 15.08 58.80 44.79
C LEU A 136 14.32 59.38 45.99
N VAL A 137 13.57 58.56 46.73
CA VAL A 137 12.86 58.99 47.94
C VAL A 137 13.81 59.57 48.98
N MET A 138 14.93 58.91 49.26
CA MET A 138 15.92 59.39 50.23
C MET A 138 16.53 60.74 49.82
N VAL A 139 16.80 60.95 48.52
CA VAL A 139 17.28 62.25 47.99
C VAL A 139 16.24 63.35 48.19
N PHE A 140 14.96 63.07 47.89
CA PHE A 140 13.89 64.04 48.13
C PHE A 140 13.73 64.38 49.61
N LEU A 141 13.77 63.39 50.50
CA LEU A 141 13.73 63.63 51.95
C LEU A 141 14.92 64.48 52.39
N TYR A 142 16.13 64.16 51.93
CA TYR A 142 17.33 64.96 52.24
C TYR A 142 17.16 66.43 51.83
N HIS A 143 16.65 66.71 50.63
CA HIS A 143 16.39 68.09 50.17
C HIS A 143 15.28 68.83 50.92
N ILE A 144 14.35 68.11 51.58
CA ILE A 144 13.28 68.73 52.37
C ILE A 144 13.75 69.04 53.79
N TYR A 145 14.63 68.21 54.37
CA TYR A 145 15.07 68.32 55.77
C TYR A 145 16.41 69.05 55.97
N ALA A 146 17.22 69.22 54.92
CA ALA A 146 18.47 69.98 54.94
C ALA A 146 18.26 71.43 54.50
#